data_AF-A0A4W6E063-F1
#
_entry.id   AF-A0A4W6E063-F1
#
_cell.length_a   1.000
_cell.length_b   1.000
_cell.length_c   1.000
_cell.angle_alpha   90.00
_cell.angle_beta   90.00
_cell.angle_gamma   90.00
#
_symmetry.space_group_name_H-M   'P 1'
#
loop_
_entity.id
_entity.type
_entity.pdbx_description
1 polymer ?
#
loop_
_entity_poly.entity_id
_entity_poly.type
_entity_poly.pdbx_seq_one_letter_code
_entity_poly.pdbx_strand_id
1 'polypeptide(L)'
;MCLWVAQFGTTPNIKHIVVGRCYNYITLVNPSLRYDCEEIWRQFEEAVVRQSSCNVTVEDYHQMFYAMPQTWPCDRFLFWSKTRALMHSYAAVVRHFWTLEDTLVGFMFNDLIWCGQEEDSGFDFSSCPEWSACRNHPVYSLWRRASQNVSLNCRIVTTHHTVYNLYATYCSKTSSRILLQRDFPHSCVSLQKWHVATSLYY
;
A
#
# COMPACT_ATOMS: atom_id res chain seq x y z
N MET A 1 -10.51 17.35 -26.77
CA MET A 1 -11.54 16.41 -26.28
C MET A 1 -10.83 15.10 -25.96
N CYS A 2 -10.40 14.90 -24.71
CA CYS A 2 -9.67 13.69 -24.32
C CYS A 2 -10.68 12.68 -23.79
N LEU A 3 -10.89 11.58 -24.53
CA LEU A 3 -11.68 10.45 -24.05
C LEU A 3 -10.83 9.64 -23.07
N TRP A 4 -11.22 9.69 -21.80
CA TRP A 4 -10.74 8.80 -20.76
C TRP A 4 -11.32 7.41 -21.00
N VAL A 5 -10.51 6.41 -21.33
CA VAL A 5 -10.97 5.02 -21.32
C VAL A 5 -10.86 4.53 -19.88
N ALA A 6 -11.92 4.73 -19.10
CA ALA A 6 -12.06 4.19 -17.76
C ALA A 6 -12.20 2.66 -17.83
N GLN A 7 -11.34 1.92 -17.14
CA GLN A 7 -11.29 0.47 -17.32
C GLN A 7 -12.23 -0.27 -16.35
N PHE A 8 -12.42 0.19 -15.11
CA PHE A 8 -13.46 -0.24 -14.16
C PHE A 8 -13.67 0.86 -13.08
N GLY A 9 -14.89 1.02 -12.56
CA GLY A 9 -15.18 1.92 -11.43
C GLY A 9 -14.82 1.32 -10.06
N THR A 10 -15.28 1.97 -8.99
CA THR A 10 -15.14 1.48 -7.62
C THR A 10 -15.69 0.06 -7.50
N THR A 11 -15.00 -0.77 -6.71
CA THR A 11 -15.39 -2.17 -6.52
C THR A 11 -16.81 -2.26 -5.97
N PRO A 12 -17.73 -3.03 -6.60
CA PRO A 12 -19.09 -3.18 -6.09
C PRO A 12 -19.09 -3.72 -4.65
N ASN A 13 -20.00 -3.20 -3.82
CA ASN A 13 -20.13 -3.58 -2.40
C ASN A 13 -18.86 -3.33 -1.56
N ILE A 14 -18.01 -2.37 -1.95
CA ILE A 14 -16.74 -2.07 -1.26
C ILE A 14 -16.87 -1.94 0.26
N LYS A 15 -17.92 -1.28 0.77
CA LYS A 15 -18.18 -1.19 2.22
C LYS A 15 -18.27 -2.57 2.87
N HIS A 16 -19.15 -3.44 2.36
CA HIS A 16 -19.36 -4.77 2.91
C HIS A 16 -18.09 -5.63 2.85
N ILE A 17 -17.32 -5.51 1.76
CA ILE A 17 -16.07 -6.25 1.58
C ILE A 17 -15.02 -5.78 2.61
N VAL A 18 -14.80 -4.46 2.71
CA VAL A 18 -13.77 -3.88 3.59
C VAL A 18 -14.10 -4.13 5.06
N VAL A 19 -15.35 -3.85 5.47
CA VAL A 19 -15.81 -4.10 6.85
C VAL A 19 -15.77 -5.59 7.17
N GLY A 20 -16.22 -6.45 6.25
CA GLY A 20 -16.17 -7.91 6.43
C GLY A 20 -14.74 -8.43 6.58
N ARG A 21 -13.80 -7.94 5.77
CA ARG A 21 -12.37 -8.28 5.87
C ARG A 21 -11.76 -7.78 7.18
N CYS A 22 -12.15 -6.59 7.66
CA CYS A 22 -11.72 -6.09 8.96
C CYS A 22 -12.15 -7.03 10.09
N TYR A 23 -13.43 -7.40 10.15
CA TYR A 23 -13.93 -8.32 11.18
C TYR A 23 -13.26 -9.70 11.07
N ASN A 24 -13.07 -10.21 9.87
CA ASN A 24 -12.35 -11.46 9.64
C ASN A 24 -10.92 -11.39 10.20
N TYR A 25 -10.20 -10.30 9.93
CA TYR A 25 -8.84 -10.11 10.40
C TYR A 25 -8.75 -10.06 11.92
N ILE A 26 -9.55 -9.19 12.57
CA ILE A 26 -9.48 -9.01 14.03
C ILE A 26 -10.06 -10.20 14.81
N THR A 27 -10.82 -11.08 14.17
CA THR A 27 -11.43 -12.25 14.82
C THR A 27 -10.63 -13.53 14.58
N LEU A 28 -10.11 -13.73 13.36
CA LEU A 28 -9.49 -14.99 12.95
C LEU A 28 -7.98 -14.90 12.72
N VAL A 29 -7.49 -13.77 12.21
CA VAL A 29 -6.06 -13.61 11.86
C VAL A 29 -5.27 -13.11 13.07
N ASN A 30 -5.74 -12.03 13.72
CA ASN A 30 -5.13 -11.49 14.91
C ASN A 30 -6.18 -11.14 15.99
N PRO A 31 -6.62 -12.13 16.77
CA PRO A 31 -7.63 -11.97 17.83
C PRO A 31 -7.21 -11.07 18.99
N SER A 32 -5.96 -10.60 19.04
CA SER A 32 -5.51 -9.65 20.07
C SER A 32 -5.95 -8.22 19.78
N LEU A 33 -6.30 -7.93 18.52
CA LEU A 33 -6.72 -6.61 18.09
C LEU A 33 -8.20 -6.37 18.44
N ARG A 34 -8.51 -5.13 18.85
CA ARG A 34 -9.87 -4.67 19.13
C ARG A 34 -10.02 -3.31 18.47
N TYR A 35 -10.56 -3.31 17.26
CA TYR A 35 -10.82 -2.09 16.50
C TYR A 35 -12.29 -2.01 16.12
N ASP A 36 -12.76 -0.78 15.96
CA ASP A 36 -14.07 -0.49 15.40
C ASP A 36 -13.97 -0.44 13.87
N CYS A 37 -14.39 -1.52 13.21
CA CYS A 37 -14.34 -1.65 11.76
C CYS A 37 -15.25 -0.66 11.02
N GLU A 38 -16.36 -0.23 11.64
CA GLU A 38 -17.24 0.78 11.05
C GLU A 38 -16.61 2.17 11.14
N GLU A 39 -15.92 2.48 12.24
CA GLU A 39 -15.18 3.74 12.36
C GLU A 39 -13.99 3.80 11.38
N ILE A 40 -13.23 2.71 11.21
CA ILE A 40 -12.16 2.65 10.19
C ILE A 40 -12.74 2.88 8.79
N TRP A 41 -13.87 2.23 8.47
CA TRP A 41 -14.56 2.45 7.20
C TRP A 41 -15.01 3.91 7.04
N ARG A 42 -15.60 4.51 8.07
CA ARG A 42 -16.09 5.89 8.03
C ARG A 42 -14.96 6.88 7.71
N GLN A 43 -13.81 6.70 8.36
CA GLN A 43 -12.62 7.53 8.13
C GLN A 43 -12.03 7.32 6.73
N PHE A 44 -12.04 6.08 6.23
CA PHE A 44 -11.65 5.78 4.85
C PHE A 44 -12.58 6.46 3.84
N GLU A 45 -13.89 6.31 4.03
CA GLU A 45 -14.92 6.85 3.14
C GLU A 45 -14.79 8.38 3.06
N GLU A 46 -14.69 9.05 4.21
CA GLU A 46 -14.52 10.50 4.30
C GLU A 46 -13.29 10.99 3.52
N ALA A 47 -12.17 10.27 3.59
CA ALA A 47 -10.95 10.62 2.86
C ALA A 47 -11.10 10.53 1.33
N VAL A 48 -11.96 9.61 0.85
CA VAL A 48 -12.15 9.37 -0.59
C VAL A 48 -13.24 10.26 -1.16
N VAL A 49 -14.39 10.38 -0.50
CA VAL A 49 -15.59 11.02 -1.06
C VAL A 49 -15.62 12.55 -0.89
N ARG A 50 -14.76 13.11 -0.03
CA ARG A 50 -14.67 14.57 0.17
C ARG A 50 -13.85 15.28 -0.93
N GLN A 51 -13.04 14.55 -1.66
CA GLN A 51 -12.10 15.08 -2.65
C GLN A 51 -12.41 14.52 -4.03
N SER A 52 -12.01 15.23 -5.08
CA SER A 52 -12.02 14.65 -6.43
C SER A 52 -11.00 13.51 -6.55
N SER A 53 -11.21 12.62 -7.51
CA SER A 53 -10.46 11.38 -7.68
C SER A 53 -8.97 11.54 -7.98
N CYS A 54 -8.51 12.76 -8.26
CA CYS A 54 -7.10 13.09 -8.46
C CYS A 54 -6.52 14.04 -7.41
N ASN A 55 -7.23 14.26 -6.31
CA ASN A 55 -6.84 15.17 -5.23
C ASN A 55 -6.78 14.51 -3.84
N VAL A 56 -6.74 13.17 -3.77
CA VAL A 56 -6.63 12.44 -2.50
C VAL A 56 -5.17 12.20 -2.16
N THR A 57 -4.69 12.82 -1.09
CA THR A 57 -3.29 12.80 -0.62
C THR A 57 -3.05 11.70 0.44
N VAL A 58 -1.80 11.55 0.93
CA VAL A 58 -1.54 10.56 2.00
C VAL A 58 -2.03 11.06 3.35
N GLU A 59 -2.08 12.37 3.51
CA GLU A 59 -2.51 13.07 4.70
C GLU A 59 -4.01 12.89 4.94
N ASP A 60 -4.82 12.82 3.88
CA ASP A 60 -6.26 12.57 3.97
C ASP A 60 -6.57 11.22 4.66
N TYR A 61 -5.69 10.22 4.49
CA TYR A 61 -5.84 8.91 5.15
C TYR A 61 -5.33 8.87 6.61
N HIS A 62 -4.79 9.97 7.16
CA HIS A 62 -4.21 9.94 8.50
C HIS A 62 -5.19 9.46 9.57
N GLN A 63 -6.44 9.96 9.55
CA GLN A 63 -7.44 9.61 10.56
C GLN A 63 -7.81 8.12 10.51
N MET A 64 -7.91 7.54 9.30
CA MET A 64 -8.09 6.10 9.14
C MET A 64 -6.94 5.32 9.80
N PHE A 65 -5.69 5.70 9.57
CA PHE A 65 -4.54 5.03 10.19
C PHE A 65 -4.45 5.24 11.71
N TYR A 66 -4.94 6.37 12.24
CA TYR A 66 -5.06 6.59 13.68
C TYR A 66 -6.11 5.69 14.34
N ALA A 67 -7.17 5.31 13.62
CA ALA A 67 -8.20 4.39 14.11
C ALA A 67 -7.75 2.92 14.15
N MET A 68 -6.66 2.56 13.47
CA MET A 68 -6.11 1.19 13.42
C MET A 68 -4.60 1.11 13.70
N PRO A 69 -4.13 1.57 14.87
CA PRO A 69 -2.71 1.57 15.18
C PRO A 69 -2.20 0.15 15.38
N GLN A 70 -1.29 -0.32 14.53
CA GLN A 70 -0.77 -1.69 14.57
C GLN A 70 0.74 -1.77 14.77
N THR A 71 1.15 -2.77 15.53
CA THR A 71 2.54 -3.16 15.75
C THR A 71 2.82 -4.49 15.04
N TRP A 72 4.05 -4.63 14.54
CA TRP A 72 4.40 -5.71 13.64
C TRP A 72 5.76 -6.33 13.97
N PRO A 73 5.98 -7.61 13.65
CA PRO A 73 7.31 -8.21 13.70
C PRO A 73 8.14 -7.68 12.53
N CYS A 74 8.80 -6.54 12.74
CA CYS A 74 9.55 -5.80 11.72
C CYS A 74 10.69 -6.59 11.06
N ASP A 75 11.24 -7.58 11.77
CA ASP A 75 12.25 -8.53 11.31
C ASP A 75 11.74 -9.48 10.20
N ARG A 76 10.44 -9.50 9.95
CA ARG A 76 9.78 -10.48 9.07
C ARG A 76 9.05 -9.89 7.88
N PHE A 77 9.24 -8.60 7.60
CA PHE A 77 8.62 -8.00 6.41
C PHE A 77 9.36 -8.36 5.12
N LEU A 78 8.60 -8.80 4.13
CA LEU A 78 9.02 -8.93 2.75
C LEU A 78 8.42 -7.80 1.93
N PHE A 79 9.30 -7.00 1.33
CA PHE A 79 8.92 -6.01 0.35
C PHE A 79 9.20 -6.55 -1.05
N TRP A 80 8.31 -6.22 -1.99
CA TRP A 80 8.41 -6.72 -3.35
C TRP A 80 8.02 -5.66 -4.38
N SER A 81 8.59 -5.74 -5.59
CA SER A 81 8.22 -4.88 -6.72
C SER A 81 8.27 -5.70 -8.01
N LYS A 82 7.18 -5.71 -8.77
CA LYS A 82 6.99 -6.53 -9.99
C LYS A 82 7.05 -8.06 -9.78
N THR A 83 7.28 -8.53 -8.55
CA THR A 83 7.42 -9.95 -8.19
C THR A 83 6.30 -10.44 -7.25
N ARG A 84 5.12 -9.78 -7.27
CA ARG A 84 3.95 -10.08 -6.43
C ARG A 84 3.67 -11.57 -6.33
N ALA A 85 3.42 -12.22 -7.46
CA ALA A 85 3.03 -13.64 -7.52
C ALA A 85 4.09 -14.58 -6.91
N LEU A 86 5.37 -14.30 -7.17
CA LEU A 86 6.48 -15.06 -6.61
C LEU A 86 6.54 -14.89 -5.09
N MET A 87 6.39 -13.67 -4.59
CA MET A 87 6.49 -13.38 -3.16
C MET A 87 5.31 -13.90 -2.35
N HIS A 88 4.08 -13.84 -2.89
CA HIS A 88 2.94 -14.51 -2.26
C HIS A 88 3.12 -16.03 -2.23
N SER A 89 3.65 -16.63 -3.30
CA SER A 89 3.95 -18.08 -3.32
C SER A 89 5.03 -18.44 -2.29
N TYR A 90 6.06 -17.60 -2.15
CA TYR A 90 7.13 -17.81 -1.18
C TYR A 90 6.63 -17.64 0.26
N ALA A 91 5.87 -16.59 0.57
CA ALA A 91 5.30 -16.35 1.90
C ALA A 91 4.31 -17.45 2.32
N ALA A 92 3.55 -18.01 1.37
CA ALA A 92 2.65 -19.14 1.64
C ALA A 92 3.40 -20.42 2.06
N VAL A 93 4.60 -20.64 1.51
CA VAL A 93 5.44 -21.81 1.79
C VAL A 93 6.31 -21.57 3.03
N VAL A 94 6.92 -20.40 3.12
CA VAL A 94 7.75 -19.98 4.24
C VAL A 94 6.86 -19.24 5.23
N ARG A 95 6.09 -20.03 5.99
CA ARG A 95 5.35 -19.52 7.14
C ARG A 95 6.34 -18.70 7.97
N HIS A 96 5.97 -17.46 8.31
CA HIS A 96 6.64 -16.50 9.20
C HIS A 96 7.03 -15.16 8.56
N PHE A 97 6.94 -15.00 7.23
CA PHE A 97 7.11 -13.69 6.59
C PHE A 97 5.78 -12.96 6.39
N TRP A 98 5.83 -11.64 6.42
CA TRP A 98 4.69 -10.72 6.29
C TRP A 98 4.91 -9.81 5.08
N THR A 99 3.91 -9.65 4.22
CA THR A 99 3.90 -8.58 3.21
C THR A 99 3.03 -7.42 3.67
N LEU A 100 3.00 -6.35 2.88
CA LEU A 100 2.09 -5.23 3.17
C LEU A 100 0.62 -5.69 3.15
N GLU A 101 0.28 -6.66 2.29
CA GLU A 101 -1.04 -7.26 2.19
C GLU A 101 -1.46 -8.06 3.42
N ASP A 102 -0.51 -8.51 4.26
CA ASP A 102 -0.79 -9.25 5.51
C ASP A 102 -1.08 -8.31 6.71
N THR A 103 -0.85 -7.00 6.56
CA THR A 103 -1.28 -5.98 7.53
C THR A 103 -2.81 -5.82 7.53
N LEU A 104 -3.45 -5.24 8.56
CA LEU A 104 -4.92 -5.04 8.51
C LEU A 104 -5.32 -4.13 7.35
N VAL A 105 -4.61 -3.02 7.15
CA VAL A 105 -4.87 -2.13 6.00
C VAL A 105 -4.67 -2.86 4.67
N GLY A 106 -3.60 -3.65 4.55
CA GLY A 106 -3.37 -4.47 3.38
C GLY A 106 -4.51 -5.46 3.17
N PHE A 107 -4.83 -6.26 4.18
CA PHE A 107 -5.84 -7.29 4.12
C PHE A 107 -7.22 -6.75 3.78
N MET A 108 -7.60 -5.60 4.35
CA MET A 108 -8.87 -4.92 4.07
C MET A 108 -8.97 -4.49 2.61
N PHE A 109 -7.94 -3.81 2.09
CA PHE A 109 -8.00 -3.12 0.80
C PHE A 109 -7.34 -3.86 -0.36
N ASN A 110 -6.74 -5.02 -0.12
CA ASN A 110 -6.03 -5.77 -1.14
C ASN A 110 -6.94 -6.13 -2.33
N ASP A 111 -6.43 -5.93 -3.56
CA ASP A 111 -7.13 -6.17 -4.82
C ASP A 111 -8.43 -5.36 -5.02
N LEU A 112 -8.68 -4.32 -4.22
CA LEU A 112 -9.82 -3.41 -4.39
C LEU A 112 -9.40 -2.14 -5.16
N ILE A 113 -10.37 -1.56 -5.87
CA ILE A 113 -10.26 -0.28 -6.57
C ILE A 113 -11.36 0.65 -6.05
N TRP A 114 -11.03 1.92 -5.86
CA TRP A 114 -11.98 2.95 -5.44
C TRP A 114 -11.58 4.34 -5.92
N CYS A 115 -12.59 5.18 -6.10
CA CYS A 115 -12.43 6.58 -6.47
C CYS A 115 -13.72 7.35 -6.12
N GLY A 116 -13.61 8.66 -5.91
CA GLY A 116 -14.74 9.54 -5.63
C GLY A 116 -15.38 10.09 -6.92
N GLN A 117 -16.63 10.53 -6.84
CA GLN A 117 -17.24 11.29 -7.92
C GLN A 117 -16.64 12.71 -7.98
N GLU A 118 -16.65 13.34 -9.16
CA GLU A 118 -16.11 14.70 -9.33
C GLU A 118 -17.06 15.79 -8.81
N GLU A 119 -18.37 15.59 -8.95
CA GLU A 119 -19.38 16.61 -8.67
C GLU A 119 -20.20 16.34 -7.39
N ASP A 120 -20.38 15.06 -7.03
CA ASP A 120 -21.21 14.63 -5.88
C ASP A 120 -20.37 13.95 -4.79
N SER A 121 -20.87 13.99 -3.55
CA SER A 121 -20.28 13.23 -2.45
C SER A 121 -20.64 11.74 -2.60
N GLY A 122 -19.68 10.92 -3.04
CA GLY A 122 -19.87 9.49 -3.16
C GLY A 122 -18.77 8.79 -3.94
N PHE A 123 -18.84 7.46 -3.99
CA PHE A 123 -17.97 6.65 -4.84
C PHE A 123 -18.44 6.65 -6.30
N ASP A 124 -17.53 6.73 -7.24
CA ASP A 124 -17.83 6.49 -8.66
C ASP A 124 -17.72 4.99 -8.95
N PHE A 125 -18.86 4.33 -9.18
CA PHE A 125 -18.94 2.92 -9.56
C PHE A 125 -18.90 2.70 -11.07
N SER A 126 -19.00 3.76 -11.86
CA SER A 126 -19.00 3.70 -13.33
C SER A 126 -17.56 3.73 -13.86
N SER A 127 -16.74 4.65 -13.34
CA SER A 127 -15.41 4.91 -13.88
C SER A 127 -14.45 5.46 -12.84
N CYS A 128 -13.29 4.83 -12.70
CA CYS A 128 -12.15 5.44 -12.01
C CYS A 128 -11.08 5.89 -13.01
N PRO A 129 -10.36 6.99 -12.71
CA PRO A 129 -9.19 7.35 -13.48
C PRO A 129 -8.16 6.23 -13.43
N GLU A 130 -7.37 6.09 -14.49
CA GLU A 130 -6.27 5.14 -14.49
C GLU A 130 -5.28 5.49 -13.38
N TRP A 131 -4.63 4.50 -12.78
CA TRP A 131 -3.54 4.70 -11.80
C TRP A 131 -2.46 5.69 -12.28
N SER A 132 -2.27 5.72 -13.59
CA SER A 132 -1.26 6.48 -14.28
C SER A 132 -1.70 7.93 -14.56
N ALA A 133 -3.00 8.22 -14.42
CA ALA A 133 -3.65 9.47 -14.77
C ALA A 133 -3.18 10.66 -13.92
N CYS A 134 -2.97 10.44 -12.63
CA CYS A 134 -2.69 11.53 -11.70
C CYS A 134 -1.84 11.09 -10.50
N ARG A 135 -1.14 12.06 -9.92
CA ARG A 135 -0.17 11.84 -8.82
C ARG A 135 -0.84 11.49 -7.49
N ASN A 136 -2.02 12.05 -7.23
CA ASN A 136 -2.78 11.92 -5.99
C ASN A 136 -4.05 11.08 -6.22
N HIS A 137 -3.87 9.92 -6.87
CA HIS A 137 -4.92 8.93 -7.02
C HIS A 137 -5.22 8.29 -5.66
N PRO A 138 -6.49 8.13 -5.25
CA PRO A 138 -6.89 7.68 -3.91
C PRO A 138 -6.27 6.33 -3.54
N VAL A 139 -6.30 5.36 -4.44
CA VAL A 139 -5.72 4.04 -4.18
C VAL A 139 -4.20 4.13 -4.02
N TYR A 140 -3.52 4.91 -4.85
CA TYR A 140 -2.06 5.08 -4.76
C TYR A 140 -1.66 5.76 -3.45
N SER A 141 -2.41 6.79 -3.05
CA SER A 141 -2.17 7.50 -1.79
C SER A 141 -2.36 6.59 -0.58
N LEU A 142 -3.35 5.70 -0.55
CA LEU A 142 -3.51 4.74 0.55
C LEU A 142 -2.31 3.79 0.64
N TRP A 143 -1.90 3.18 -0.48
CA TRP A 143 -0.75 2.26 -0.49
C TRP A 143 0.57 2.96 -0.15
N ARG A 144 0.73 4.23 -0.57
CA ARG A 144 1.87 5.06 -0.19
C ARG A 144 1.88 5.31 1.32
N ARG A 145 0.73 5.64 1.92
CA ARG A 145 0.61 5.83 3.37
C ARG A 145 0.87 4.53 4.13
N ALA A 146 0.34 3.40 3.67
CA ALA A 146 0.55 2.09 4.28
C ALA A 146 2.05 1.73 4.29
N SER A 147 2.72 1.91 3.15
CA SER A 147 4.16 1.66 3.01
C SER A 147 4.99 2.56 3.95
N GLN A 148 4.66 3.86 4.01
CA GLN A 148 5.28 4.79 4.93
C GLN A 148 5.09 4.35 6.39
N ASN A 149 3.88 3.94 6.76
CA ASN A 149 3.56 3.52 8.13
C ASN A 149 4.38 2.30 8.55
N VAL A 150 4.54 1.30 7.68
CA VAL A 150 5.41 0.14 7.97
C VAL A 150 6.88 0.59 8.09
N SER A 151 7.36 1.39 7.13
CA SER A 151 8.78 1.81 7.10
C SER A 151 9.21 2.65 8.30
N LEU A 152 8.32 3.50 8.83
CA LEU A 152 8.62 4.37 9.97
C LEU A 152 8.60 3.60 11.30
N ASN A 153 7.74 2.59 11.41
CA ASN A 153 7.58 1.81 12.64
C ASN A 153 8.53 0.61 12.71
N CYS A 154 9.20 0.27 11.59
CA CYS A 154 10.15 -0.82 11.52
C CYS A 154 11.59 -0.33 11.30
N ARG A 155 12.45 -0.49 12.32
CA ARG A 155 13.91 -0.41 12.11
C ARG A 155 14.34 -1.59 11.25
N ILE A 156 14.89 -1.33 10.07
CA ILE A 156 15.46 -2.36 9.21
C ILE A 156 16.68 -2.96 9.93
N VAL A 157 16.54 -4.18 10.47
CA VAL A 157 17.67 -4.97 10.97
C VAL A 157 18.23 -5.75 9.78
N THR A 158 19.39 -5.32 9.27
CA THR A 158 20.11 -6.02 8.21
C THR A 158 20.66 -7.35 8.73
N THR A 159 19.92 -8.43 8.58
CA THR A 159 20.49 -9.79 8.65
C THR A 159 20.89 -10.22 7.25
N HIS A 160 21.89 -11.10 7.10
CA HIS A 160 22.51 -11.42 5.81
C HIS A 160 21.54 -11.95 4.71
N HIS A 161 20.31 -12.35 5.07
CA HIS A 161 19.27 -12.73 4.10
C HIS A 161 18.40 -11.56 3.57
N THR A 162 18.50 -10.37 4.18
CA THR A 162 17.63 -9.22 3.88
C THR A 162 18.06 -8.39 2.66
N VAL A 163 19.25 -8.67 2.09
CA VAL A 163 19.90 -7.81 1.09
C VAL A 163 19.23 -7.84 -0.30
N TYR A 164 18.48 -8.89 -0.64
CA TYR A 164 17.82 -8.97 -1.95
C TYR A 164 16.51 -8.16 -2.06
N ASN A 165 15.87 -7.82 -0.94
CA ASN A 165 14.50 -7.24 -0.95
C ASN A 165 14.42 -5.73 -0.70
N LEU A 166 15.55 -5.04 -0.49
CA LEU A 166 15.58 -3.57 -0.42
C LEU A 166 15.30 -2.88 -1.77
N TYR A 167 15.11 -3.64 -2.85
CA TYR A 167 14.75 -3.13 -4.18
C TYR A 167 13.26 -2.84 -4.39
N ALA A 168 12.43 -3.03 -3.37
CA ALA A 168 11.01 -2.72 -3.45
C ALA A 168 10.76 -1.21 -3.29
N THR A 169 11.27 -0.44 -4.25
CA THR A 169 10.87 0.93 -4.49
C THR A 169 9.41 0.92 -4.94
N TYR A 170 8.48 1.04 -4.00
CA TYR A 170 7.10 1.43 -4.29
C TYR A 170 7.06 2.95 -4.57
N CYS A 171 7.64 3.33 -5.70
CA CYS A 171 7.37 4.58 -6.40
C CYS A 171 7.12 4.20 -7.87
N SER A 172 5.88 4.35 -8.36
CA SER A 172 5.58 4.25 -9.79
C SER A 172 6.36 5.35 -10.55
N LYS A 173 6.87 5.21 -11.78
CA LYS A 173 6.64 4.29 -12.90
C LYS A 173 7.96 4.09 -13.69
N THR A 174 7.99 3.06 -14.54
CA THR A 174 8.76 3.00 -15.81
C THR A 174 10.09 3.74 -15.88
N SER A 175 11.21 3.07 -15.60
CA SER A 175 12.42 3.31 -16.40
C SER A 175 13.39 2.16 -16.27
N SER A 176 13.63 1.50 -17.39
CA SER A 176 14.79 0.68 -17.67
C SER A 176 16.02 1.57 -17.76
N ARG A 177 16.44 2.25 -16.68
CA ARG A 177 17.69 3.01 -16.64
C ARG A 177 18.29 3.00 -15.24
N ILE A 178 19.49 2.43 -15.18
CA ILE A 178 20.44 2.58 -14.09
C ILE A 178 20.65 4.08 -13.86
N LEU A 179 20.05 4.63 -12.81
CA LEU A 179 20.35 6.00 -12.36
C LEU A 179 21.27 5.91 -11.15
N LEU A 180 22.56 6.00 -11.46
CA LEU A 180 23.62 6.34 -10.52
C LEU A 180 23.38 7.78 -10.04
N GLN A 181 22.98 7.92 -8.78
CA GLN A 181 23.42 8.95 -7.85
C GLN A 181 23.61 10.36 -8.42
N ARG A 182 22.54 11.17 -8.36
CA ARG A 182 22.49 12.64 -8.13
C ARG A 182 21.19 13.15 -8.76
N ASP A 183 20.12 13.10 -7.98
CA ASP A 183 18.94 13.98 -8.03
C ASP A 183 17.84 13.35 -7.17
N PHE A 184 17.95 13.57 -5.86
CA PHE A 184 16.87 13.27 -4.92
C PHE A 184 16.02 14.55 -4.76
N PRO A 185 14.75 14.58 -5.20
CA PRO A 185 13.80 15.50 -4.59
C PRO A 185 13.48 14.98 -3.18
N HIS A 186 13.33 15.91 -2.23
CA HIS A 186 13.23 15.75 -0.76
C HIS A 186 12.05 14.89 -0.22
N SER A 187 11.73 13.73 -0.82
CA SER A 187 10.54 12.93 -0.47
C SER A 187 10.82 11.44 -0.24
N CYS A 188 12.08 11.02 -0.13
CA CYS A 188 12.45 9.69 0.34
C CYS A 188 13.35 9.84 1.56
N VAL A 189 12.86 9.41 2.73
CA VAL A 189 13.64 9.37 3.97
C VAL A 189 14.82 8.43 3.75
N SER A 190 16.01 9.00 3.93
CA SER A 190 17.34 8.40 3.81
C SER A 190 17.45 7.01 4.45
N LEU A 191 17.91 6.01 3.67
CA LEU A 191 18.59 4.82 4.19
C LEU A 191 19.83 4.54 3.35
N GLN A 192 20.96 4.41 4.06
CA GLN A 192 22.32 4.44 3.53
C GLN A 192 22.65 3.27 2.58
N LYS A 193 23.47 3.60 1.58
CA LYS A 193 23.97 2.76 0.48
C LYS A 193 25.17 1.92 0.97
N TRP A 194 25.18 0.61 0.72
CA TRP A 194 26.42 -0.18 0.65
C TRP A 194 26.33 -1.19 -0.51
N HIS A 195 27.33 -1.16 -1.39
CA HIS A 195 27.54 -2.13 -2.46
C HIS A 195 28.15 -3.41 -1.90
N VAL A 196 27.63 -4.57 -2.31
CA VAL A 196 28.45 -5.78 -2.43
C VAL A 196 28.09 -6.44 -3.76
N ALA A 197 29.00 -6.31 -4.73
CA ALA A 197 28.98 -7.14 -5.92
C ALA A 197 29.41 -8.56 -5.54
N THR A 198 28.65 -9.52 -6.04
CA THR A 198 28.76 -10.97 -5.86
C THR A 198 29.97 -11.58 -6.58
N SER A 199 30.60 -12.53 -5.90
CA SER A 199 31.34 -13.73 -6.33
C SER A 199 31.83 -13.87 -7.78
N LEU A 200 33.12 -14.21 -7.96
CA LEU A 200 33.56 -15.25 -8.92
C LEU A 200 34.86 -15.93 -8.43
N TYR A 201 34.77 -17.26 -8.26
CA TYR A 201 35.79 -18.34 -8.39
C TYR A 201 37.24 -18.18 -7.87
N TYR A 202 37.64 -19.19 -7.08
CA TYR A 202 38.94 -19.54 -6.47
C TYR A 202 39.44 -18.67 -5.31
#